data_AF-A0A7Y2DUA9-F1
#
_entry.id   AF-A0A7Y2DUA9-F1
#
_cell.length_a   1.000
_cell.length_b   1.000
_cell.length_c   1.000
_cell.angle_alpha   90.00
_cell.angle_beta   90.00
_cell.angle_gamma   90.00
#
_symmetry.space_group_name_H-M   'P 1'
#
loop_
_entity.id
_entity.type
_entity.pdbx_description
1 polymer ?
#
loop_
_entity_poly.entity_id
_entity_poly.type
_entity_poly.pdbx_seq_one_letter_code
_entity_poly.pdbx_strand_id
1 'polypeptide(L)'
;MEGLSFEPVVATGPTEENITDASTRFDIGWESQAVAHYNNPAGFRSLPAEDGPADWARVSTLASLDGDPVTPAQVSDIVVGRNSVSFSVDRIGTPVLVKVSYFPNWDVTGADGPYRAGPNLMVVVPTANDVELNYGYTSAEYLSFLFFAMGCAGAVLLALDRARANRRGDDAGISARVDDGVDERLEPDLFAKLLAESGRDGALGLRADNAPTPANPEVGLADRMLGALEAEGTAADPDAVALALDDQLPPVTEEE
;
A
#
# COMPACT_ATOMS: atom_id res chain seq x y z
N MET A 1 12.16 -9.24 -16.71
CA MET A 1 11.20 -9.83 -17.65
C MET A 1 12.03 -10.59 -18.68
N GLU A 2 11.49 -11.66 -19.27
CA GLU A 2 12.27 -12.56 -20.12
C GLU A 2 11.37 -13.22 -21.16
N GLY A 3 11.79 -13.24 -22.43
CA GLY A 3 11.09 -13.98 -23.48
C GLY A 3 11.21 -15.48 -23.25
N LEU A 4 10.11 -16.21 -23.44
CA LEU A 4 10.10 -17.67 -23.27
C LEU A 4 10.57 -18.38 -24.53
N SER A 5 11.23 -19.52 -24.35
CA SER A 5 11.66 -20.42 -25.44
C SER A 5 10.61 -21.47 -25.81
N PHE A 6 9.59 -21.63 -24.97
CA PHE A 6 8.46 -22.53 -25.19
C PHE A 6 7.18 -21.79 -24.86
N GLU A 7 6.12 -22.07 -25.61
CA GLU A 7 4.79 -21.59 -25.27
C GLU A 7 4.34 -22.19 -23.93
N PRO A 8 3.73 -21.38 -23.04
CA PRO A 8 3.10 -21.91 -21.84
C PRO A 8 1.97 -22.89 -22.21
N VAL A 9 1.72 -23.82 -21.30
CA VAL A 9 0.70 -24.85 -21.48
C VAL A 9 -0.36 -24.65 -20.41
N VAL A 10 -1.63 -24.56 -20.83
CA VAL A 10 -2.74 -24.47 -19.89
C VAL A 10 -2.97 -25.85 -19.28
N ALA A 11 -2.66 -25.98 -17.99
CA ALA A 11 -2.63 -27.26 -17.29
C ALA A 11 -3.65 -27.26 -16.16
N THR A 12 -4.78 -27.97 -16.33
CA THR A 12 -5.91 -27.90 -15.39
C THR A 12 -5.69 -28.69 -14.11
N GLY A 13 -4.74 -29.64 -14.12
CA GLY A 13 -4.47 -30.56 -13.02
C GLY A 13 -5.52 -31.66 -12.82
N PRO A 14 -5.29 -32.55 -11.84
CA PRO A 14 -6.23 -33.59 -11.44
C PRO A 14 -7.41 -32.98 -10.65
N THR A 15 -8.56 -33.63 -10.75
CA THR A 15 -9.74 -33.34 -9.93
C THR A 15 -9.75 -34.19 -8.66
N GLU A 16 -10.60 -33.87 -7.68
CA GLU A 16 -10.77 -34.70 -6.48
C GLU A 16 -11.12 -36.15 -6.79
N GLU A 17 -11.87 -36.39 -7.88
CA GLU A 17 -12.22 -37.75 -8.34
C GLU A 17 -10.99 -38.56 -8.80
N ASN A 18 -9.91 -37.88 -9.18
CA ASN A 18 -8.69 -38.50 -9.70
C ASN A 18 -7.70 -38.90 -8.58
N ILE A 19 -7.95 -38.53 -7.32
CA ILE A 19 -7.02 -38.71 -6.20
C ILE A 19 -7.65 -39.63 -5.14
N THR A 20 -6.89 -40.62 -4.69
CA THR A 20 -7.37 -41.65 -3.74
C THR A 20 -7.12 -41.32 -2.27
N ASP A 21 -6.26 -40.33 -1.99
CA ASP A 21 -5.84 -39.93 -0.64
C ASP A 21 -6.41 -38.55 -0.25
N ALA A 22 -6.20 -38.13 0.99
CA ALA A 22 -6.62 -36.82 1.47
C ALA A 22 -5.97 -35.70 0.64
N SER A 23 -6.76 -35.06 -0.24
CA SER A 23 -6.30 -33.97 -1.09
C SER A 23 -6.27 -32.65 -0.34
N THR A 24 -5.13 -31.96 -0.36
CA THR A 24 -5.05 -30.54 -0.06
C THR A 24 -5.40 -29.71 -1.29
N ARG A 25 -5.62 -28.40 -1.10
CA ARG A 25 -5.86 -27.48 -2.22
C ARG A 25 -4.70 -27.41 -3.24
N PHE A 26 -3.53 -27.93 -2.90
CA PHE A 26 -2.35 -27.96 -3.78
C PHE A 26 -2.20 -29.29 -4.53
N ASP A 27 -3.02 -30.29 -4.20
CA ASP A 27 -2.98 -31.60 -4.85
C ASP A 27 -3.96 -31.69 -6.02
N ILE A 28 -4.92 -30.76 -6.09
CA ILE A 28 -5.94 -30.67 -7.14
C ILE A 28 -5.79 -29.39 -7.96
N GLY A 29 -6.42 -29.38 -9.13
CA GLY A 29 -6.51 -28.19 -9.96
C GLY A 29 -5.16 -27.75 -10.54
N TRP A 30 -5.16 -26.59 -11.19
CA TRP A 30 -3.98 -26.07 -11.87
C TRP A 30 -2.84 -25.76 -10.87
N GLU A 31 -3.16 -25.46 -9.60
CA GLU A 31 -2.16 -25.23 -8.54
C GLU A 31 -1.22 -26.41 -8.36
N SER A 32 -1.71 -27.64 -8.50
CA SER A 32 -0.88 -28.85 -8.44
C SER A 32 0.21 -28.87 -9.52
N GLN A 33 -0.12 -28.37 -10.71
CA GLN A 33 0.80 -28.31 -11.85
C GLN A 33 1.86 -27.24 -11.62
N ALA A 34 1.44 -26.09 -11.08
CA ALA A 34 2.33 -25.02 -10.68
C ALA A 34 3.32 -25.46 -9.58
N VAL A 35 2.86 -26.21 -8.57
CA VAL A 35 3.71 -26.75 -7.50
C VAL A 35 4.67 -27.82 -8.04
N ALA A 36 4.20 -28.74 -8.88
CA ALA A 36 5.05 -29.75 -9.51
C ALA A 36 6.18 -29.12 -10.33
N HIS A 37 5.86 -28.11 -11.14
CA HIS A 37 6.84 -27.33 -11.88
C HIS A 37 7.80 -26.58 -10.95
N TYR A 38 7.30 -25.93 -9.89
CA TYR A 38 8.14 -25.19 -8.94
C TYR A 38 9.16 -26.09 -8.22
N ASN A 39 8.76 -27.30 -7.83
CA ASN A 39 9.62 -28.26 -7.14
C ASN A 39 10.67 -28.87 -8.07
N ASN A 40 10.39 -29.00 -9.37
CA ASN A 40 11.33 -29.55 -10.35
C ASN A 40 11.25 -28.82 -11.70
N PRO A 41 11.74 -27.57 -11.78
CA PRO A 41 11.60 -26.77 -13.00
C PRO A 41 12.40 -27.34 -14.17
N ALA A 42 13.53 -28.00 -13.91
CA ALA A 42 14.34 -28.65 -14.94
C ALA A 42 13.66 -29.90 -15.55
N GLY A 43 12.58 -30.39 -14.92
CA GLY A 43 11.78 -31.49 -15.43
C GLY A 43 10.82 -31.11 -16.54
N PHE A 44 10.62 -29.81 -16.80
CA PHE A 44 9.62 -29.30 -17.74
C PHE A 44 10.26 -28.33 -18.73
N ARG A 45 9.76 -28.33 -19.98
CA ARG A 45 10.16 -27.35 -21.00
C ARG A 45 9.33 -26.07 -20.95
N SER A 46 8.03 -26.22 -20.70
CA SER A 46 7.07 -25.12 -20.68
C SER A 46 6.60 -24.81 -19.27
N LEU A 47 6.13 -23.57 -19.09
CA LEU A 47 5.50 -23.13 -17.86
C LEU A 47 4.03 -23.58 -17.85
N PRO A 48 3.54 -24.18 -16.76
CA PRO A 48 2.11 -24.36 -16.57
C PRO A 48 1.45 -22.99 -16.42
N ALA A 49 0.35 -22.78 -17.13
CA ALA A 49 -0.50 -21.60 -17.03
C ALA A 49 -1.91 -21.99 -16.54
N GLU A 50 -2.56 -21.10 -15.79
CA GLU A 50 -3.96 -21.26 -15.35
C GLU A 50 -4.93 -21.07 -16.52
N ASP A 51 -4.64 -20.09 -17.39
CA ASP A 51 -5.39 -19.77 -18.60
C ASP A 51 -4.44 -19.18 -19.65
N GLY A 52 -4.92 -18.96 -20.87
CA GLY A 52 -4.11 -18.47 -21.97
C GLY A 52 -4.87 -18.32 -23.29
N PRO A 53 -4.21 -17.80 -24.33
CA PRO A 53 -4.72 -17.80 -25.70
C PRO A 53 -5.29 -19.15 -26.14
N ALA A 54 -6.25 -19.12 -27.07
CA ALA A 54 -6.89 -20.32 -27.59
C ALA A 54 -5.90 -21.28 -28.27
N ASP A 55 -4.80 -20.75 -28.80
CA ASP A 55 -3.80 -21.52 -29.53
C ASP A 55 -2.83 -22.28 -28.61
N TRP A 56 -2.72 -21.93 -27.33
CA TRP A 56 -1.89 -22.69 -26.39
C TRP A 56 -2.45 -24.09 -26.13
N ALA A 57 -1.55 -25.06 -26.01
CA ALA A 57 -1.89 -26.42 -25.66
C ALA A 57 -2.63 -26.48 -24.32
N ARG A 58 -3.67 -27.32 -24.25
CA ARG A 58 -4.48 -27.58 -23.06
C ARG A 58 -4.35 -29.04 -22.67
N VAL A 59 -3.86 -29.30 -21.46
CA VAL A 59 -3.64 -30.65 -20.94
C VAL A 59 -4.18 -30.77 -19.51
N SER A 60 -4.48 -31.98 -19.07
CA SER A 60 -4.82 -32.23 -17.67
C SER A 60 -3.57 -32.23 -16.79
N THR A 61 -2.50 -32.88 -17.24
CA THR A 61 -1.25 -33.03 -16.49
C THR A 61 -0.11 -32.62 -17.39
N LEU A 62 0.72 -31.68 -16.93
CA LEU A 62 1.87 -31.20 -17.67
C LEU A 62 2.94 -32.30 -17.74
N ALA A 63 3.37 -32.65 -18.95
CA ALA A 63 4.46 -33.57 -19.21
C ALA A 63 5.77 -32.81 -19.53
N SER A 64 6.90 -33.51 -19.41
CA SER A 64 8.23 -32.91 -19.59
C SER A 64 8.50 -32.37 -20.99
N LEU A 65 7.82 -32.91 -22.01
CA LEU A 65 8.01 -32.53 -23.42
C LEU A 65 6.93 -31.58 -23.93
N ASP A 66 5.95 -31.20 -23.09
CA ASP A 66 4.86 -30.32 -23.50
C ASP A 66 5.34 -28.89 -23.74
N GLY A 67 4.60 -28.18 -24.60
CA GLY A 67 4.87 -26.81 -25.01
C GLY A 67 5.62 -26.73 -26.33
N ASP A 68 5.09 -25.95 -27.25
CA ASP A 68 5.69 -25.78 -28.56
C ASP A 68 6.89 -24.82 -28.48
N PRO A 69 7.99 -25.12 -29.17
CA PRO A 69 9.17 -24.26 -29.16
C PRO A 69 8.84 -22.95 -29.89
N VAL A 70 9.20 -21.83 -29.26
CA VAL A 70 9.03 -20.48 -29.81
C VAL A 70 10.36 -19.74 -29.75
N THR A 71 10.58 -18.83 -30.69
CA THR A 71 11.77 -17.97 -30.64
C THR A 71 11.57 -16.91 -29.56
N PRO A 72 12.43 -16.85 -28.51
CA PRO A 72 12.31 -15.87 -27.45
C PRO A 72 12.38 -14.44 -27.98
N ALA A 73 11.55 -13.56 -27.42
CA ALA A 73 11.69 -12.12 -27.61
C ALA A 73 12.81 -11.60 -26.70
N GLN A 74 13.63 -10.70 -27.24
CA GLN A 74 14.54 -9.90 -26.43
C GLN A 74 13.75 -8.78 -25.77
N VAL A 75 13.90 -8.68 -24.45
CA VAL A 75 13.23 -7.67 -23.64
C VAL A 75 14.24 -6.59 -23.26
N SER A 76 13.91 -5.33 -23.52
CA SER A 76 14.72 -4.16 -23.19
C SER A 76 13.93 -3.10 -22.42
N ASP A 77 14.63 -2.05 -22.00
CA ASP A 77 14.02 -0.82 -21.44
C ASP A 77 13.05 -1.08 -20.27
N ILE A 78 13.43 -2.03 -19.42
CA ILE A 78 12.61 -2.46 -18.28
C ILE A 78 12.56 -1.34 -17.23
N VAL A 79 11.35 -0.85 -16.94
CA VAL A 79 11.08 0.09 -15.86
C VAL A 79 10.05 -0.51 -14.92
N VAL A 80 10.43 -0.67 -13.65
CA VAL A 80 9.54 -1.15 -12.58
C VAL A 80 9.22 0.02 -11.66
N GLY A 81 7.97 0.46 -11.70
CA GLY A 81 7.40 1.46 -10.80
C GLY A 81 6.79 0.83 -9.55
N ARG A 82 6.09 1.65 -8.76
CA ARG A 82 5.39 1.18 -7.56
C ARG A 82 4.15 0.33 -7.89
N ASN A 83 3.44 0.74 -8.92
CA ASN A 83 2.19 0.16 -9.39
C ASN A 83 2.19 -0.02 -10.91
N SER A 84 3.36 0.01 -11.54
CA SER A 84 3.50 -0.13 -12.98
C SER A 84 4.75 -0.91 -13.34
N VAL A 85 4.71 -1.56 -14.49
CA VAL A 85 5.83 -2.25 -15.12
C VAL A 85 5.76 -1.93 -16.60
N SER A 86 6.85 -1.48 -17.19
CA SER A 86 6.94 -1.31 -18.65
C SER A 86 8.23 -1.90 -19.18
N PHE A 87 8.19 -2.36 -20.41
CA PHE A 87 9.34 -2.88 -21.13
C PHE A 87 9.05 -2.86 -22.63
N SER A 88 10.12 -2.90 -23.42
CA SER A 88 10.03 -3.04 -24.87
C SER A 88 10.48 -4.44 -25.33
N VAL A 89 9.95 -4.89 -26.45
CA VAL A 89 10.29 -6.17 -27.09
C VAL A 89 10.73 -5.96 -28.53
N ASP A 90 11.64 -6.81 -28.99
CA ASP A 90 12.06 -6.84 -30.41
C ASP A 90 11.07 -7.58 -31.31
N ARG A 91 10.17 -8.37 -30.72
CA ARG A 91 9.22 -9.24 -31.43
C ARG A 91 7.90 -9.36 -30.68
N ILE A 92 6.81 -9.13 -31.41
CA ILE A 92 5.44 -9.37 -30.97
C ILE A 92 5.02 -10.83 -31.18
N GLY A 93 4.01 -11.27 -30.44
CA GLY A 93 3.42 -12.62 -30.53
C GLY A 93 4.19 -13.71 -29.77
N THR A 94 5.39 -13.43 -29.27
CA THR A 94 6.14 -14.36 -28.42
C THR A 94 5.80 -14.14 -26.94
N PRO A 95 5.45 -15.18 -26.16
CA PRO A 95 5.16 -15.02 -24.74
C PRO A 95 6.36 -14.52 -23.93
N VAL A 96 6.12 -13.53 -23.07
CA VAL A 96 7.12 -12.93 -22.17
C VAL A 96 6.72 -13.19 -20.73
N LEU A 97 7.65 -13.76 -19.97
CA LEU A 97 7.52 -13.95 -18.53
C LEU A 97 7.84 -12.65 -17.79
N VAL A 98 6.85 -12.17 -17.04
CA VAL A 98 7.00 -11.04 -16.12
C VAL A 98 7.22 -11.60 -14.71
N LYS A 99 8.42 -11.34 -14.17
CA LYS A 99 8.86 -11.82 -12.84
C LYS A 99 8.31 -10.94 -11.71
N VAL A 100 7.02 -10.61 -11.80
CA VAL A 100 6.23 -9.90 -10.78
C VAL A 100 5.03 -10.78 -10.48
N SER A 101 4.57 -10.76 -9.23
CA SER A 101 3.44 -11.59 -8.82
C SER A 101 2.15 -11.20 -9.55
N TYR A 102 1.44 -12.21 -10.04
CA TYR A 102 0.13 -12.05 -10.64
C TYR A 102 -0.90 -11.62 -9.60
N PHE A 103 -1.78 -10.71 -10.03
CA PHE A 103 -3.00 -10.29 -9.35
C PHE A 103 -4.06 -9.97 -10.41
N PRO A 104 -5.35 -10.23 -10.14
CA PRO A 104 -6.42 -9.97 -11.10
C PRO A 104 -6.59 -8.49 -11.52
N ASN A 105 -6.02 -7.55 -10.75
CA ASN A 105 -6.18 -6.10 -10.96
C ASN A 105 -5.09 -5.51 -11.88
N TRP A 106 -4.20 -6.33 -12.42
CA TRP A 106 -3.24 -5.87 -13.44
C TRP A 106 -3.97 -5.62 -14.76
N ASP A 107 -3.88 -4.40 -15.25
CA ASP A 107 -4.33 -4.00 -16.58
C ASP A 107 -3.11 -3.92 -17.51
N VAL A 108 -3.24 -4.45 -18.72
CA VAL A 108 -2.12 -4.58 -19.66
C VAL A 108 -2.45 -3.86 -20.97
N THR A 109 -1.55 -3.00 -21.40
CA THR A 109 -1.61 -2.31 -22.68
C THR A 109 -0.45 -2.76 -23.56
N GLY A 110 -0.71 -3.00 -24.85
CA GLY A 110 0.30 -3.46 -25.81
C GLY A 110 0.59 -4.96 -25.76
N ALA A 111 -0.18 -5.74 -24.99
CA ALA A 111 -0.09 -7.20 -24.93
C ALA A 111 -1.43 -7.83 -24.53
N ASP A 112 -1.63 -9.09 -24.89
CA ASP A 112 -2.71 -9.93 -24.37
C ASP A 112 -2.30 -10.53 -23.02
N GLY A 113 -3.27 -10.63 -22.11
CA GLY A 113 -3.07 -11.10 -20.74
C GLY A 113 -3.42 -10.04 -19.69
N PRO A 114 -2.86 -10.13 -18.47
CA PRO A 114 -1.81 -11.05 -18.02
C PRO A 114 -2.37 -12.43 -17.67
N TYR A 115 -1.68 -13.49 -18.07
CA TYR A 115 -2.03 -14.87 -17.75
C TYR A 115 -1.21 -15.37 -16.58
N ARG A 116 -1.85 -15.97 -15.58
CA ARG A 116 -1.12 -16.53 -14.43
C ARG A 116 -0.36 -17.78 -14.84
N ALA A 117 0.93 -17.84 -14.52
CA ALA A 117 1.80 -18.96 -14.87
C ALA A 117 2.83 -19.28 -13.78
N GLY A 118 3.23 -20.55 -13.71
CA GLY A 118 4.08 -21.06 -12.63
C GLY A 118 3.44 -20.86 -11.25
N PRO A 119 4.24 -20.72 -10.17
CA PRO A 119 3.70 -20.66 -8.81
C PRO A 119 2.81 -19.43 -8.55
N ASN A 120 3.16 -18.26 -9.08
CA ASN A 120 2.31 -17.07 -9.08
C ASN A 120 2.87 -15.93 -9.99
N LEU A 121 3.57 -16.27 -11.07
CA LEU A 121 4.09 -15.27 -12.01
C LEU A 121 3.02 -14.96 -13.07
N MET A 122 3.34 -14.04 -13.97
CA MET A 122 2.46 -13.73 -15.09
C MET A 122 3.20 -13.81 -16.43
N VAL A 123 2.49 -14.24 -17.46
CA VAL A 123 2.92 -14.22 -18.85
C VAL A 123 2.02 -13.26 -19.62
N VAL A 124 2.63 -12.47 -20.49
CA VAL A 124 1.92 -11.62 -21.46
C VAL A 124 2.36 -11.98 -22.87
N VAL A 125 1.48 -11.80 -23.84
CA VAL A 125 1.80 -12.00 -25.26
C VAL A 125 1.78 -10.62 -25.94
N PRO A 126 2.95 -10.00 -26.22
CA PRO A 126 3.01 -8.66 -26.78
C PRO A 126 2.30 -8.57 -28.13
N THR A 127 1.43 -7.58 -28.28
CA THR A 127 0.77 -7.22 -29.55
C THR A 127 1.37 -5.93 -30.13
N ALA A 128 2.13 -5.19 -29.32
CA ALA A 128 2.95 -4.04 -29.69
C ALA A 128 4.39 -4.21 -29.14
N ASN A 129 5.33 -3.41 -29.64
CA ASN A 129 6.72 -3.44 -29.17
C ASN A 129 6.90 -2.83 -27.79
N ASP A 130 5.98 -1.97 -27.35
CA ASP A 130 6.00 -1.36 -26.02
C ASP A 130 4.84 -1.92 -25.22
N VAL A 131 5.16 -2.52 -24.08
CA VAL A 131 4.20 -3.18 -23.19
C VAL A 131 4.19 -2.45 -21.85
N GLU A 132 3.01 -2.15 -21.36
CA GLU A 132 2.80 -1.50 -20.07
C GLU A 132 1.77 -2.28 -19.25
N LEU A 133 2.12 -2.59 -18.01
CA LEU A 133 1.24 -3.21 -17.02
C LEU A 133 1.03 -2.20 -15.90
N ASN A 134 -0.23 -1.93 -15.59
CA ASN A 134 -0.63 -1.01 -14.53
C ASN A 134 -1.50 -1.74 -13.51
N TYR A 135 -1.13 -1.63 -12.24
CA TYR A 135 -1.95 -2.12 -11.15
C TYR A 135 -3.05 -1.11 -10.85
N GLY A 136 -4.27 -1.46 -11.23
CA GLY A 136 -5.43 -0.57 -11.18
C GLY A 136 -6.22 -0.64 -9.88
N TYR A 137 -7.13 0.34 -9.73
CA TYR A 137 -8.19 0.29 -8.73
C TYR A 137 -9.40 -0.46 -9.27
N THR A 138 -10.03 -1.22 -8.38
CA THR A 138 -11.28 -1.92 -8.65
C THR A 138 -12.48 -0.96 -8.65
N SER A 139 -13.58 -1.35 -9.31
CA SER A 139 -14.84 -0.58 -9.28
C SER A 139 -15.37 -0.37 -7.84
N ALA A 140 -15.14 -1.35 -6.96
CA ALA A 140 -15.48 -1.27 -5.55
C ALA A 140 -14.68 -0.17 -4.81
N GLU A 141 -13.41 0.02 -5.17
CA GLU A 141 -12.59 1.11 -4.61
C GLU A 141 -13.08 2.48 -5.08
N TYR A 142 -13.41 2.64 -6.37
CA TYR A 142 -14.02 3.88 -6.86
C TYR A 142 -15.33 4.22 -6.14
N LEU A 143 -16.18 3.22 -5.92
CA LEU A 143 -17.43 3.39 -5.18
C LEU A 143 -17.17 3.76 -3.70
N SER A 144 -16.16 3.18 -3.09
CA SER A 144 -15.73 3.50 -1.73
C SER A 144 -15.23 4.93 -1.62
N PHE A 145 -14.42 5.40 -2.58
CA PHE A 145 -13.98 6.79 -2.65
C PHE A 145 -15.14 7.77 -2.82
N LEU A 146 -16.15 7.41 -3.62
CA LEU A 146 -17.36 8.20 -3.76
C LEU A 146 -18.14 8.31 -2.44
N PHE A 147 -18.40 7.18 -1.77
CA PHE A 147 -19.09 7.19 -0.47
C PHE A 147 -18.32 7.94 0.60
N PHE A 148 -17.00 7.79 0.62
CA PHE A 148 -16.13 8.54 1.51
C PHE A 148 -16.23 10.04 1.26
N ALA A 149 -16.14 10.48 0.00
CA ALA A 149 -16.28 11.89 -0.37
C ALA A 149 -17.67 12.45 0.01
N MET A 150 -18.74 11.68 -0.22
CA MET A 150 -20.09 12.07 0.20
C MET A 150 -20.22 12.18 1.72
N GLY A 151 -19.62 11.25 2.48
CA GLY A 151 -19.58 11.31 3.93
C GLY A 151 -18.87 12.56 4.44
N CYS A 152 -17.69 12.87 3.88
CA CYS A 152 -16.96 14.10 4.19
C CYS A 152 -17.77 15.35 3.86
N ALA A 153 -18.40 15.41 2.68
CA ALA A 153 -19.25 16.54 2.30
C ALA A 153 -20.43 16.71 3.27
N GLY A 154 -21.10 15.62 3.63
CA GLY A 154 -22.18 15.63 4.62
C GLY A 154 -21.72 16.16 5.99
N ALA A 155 -20.57 15.70 6.48
CA ALA A 155 -20.00 16.17 7.74
C ALA A 155 -19.67 17.67 7.71
N VAL A 156 -19.10 18.17 6.61
CA VAL A 156 -18.83 19.60 6.42
C VAL A 156 -20.12 20.42 6.40
N LEU A 157 -21.15 19.96 5.68
CA LEU A 157 -22.44 20.65 5.62
C LEU A 157 -23.09 20.76 7.00
N LEU A 158 -23.07 19.69 7.80
CA LEU A 158 -23.58 19.69 9.18
C LEU A 158 -22.77 20.62 10.10
N ALA A 159 -21.44 20.62 9.97
CA ALA A 159 -20.58 21.53 10.74
C ALA A 159 -20.85 23.00 10.39
N LEU A 160 -21.03 23.30 9.09
CA LEU A 160 -21.38 24.65 8.63
C LEU A 160 -22.77 25.08 9.12
N ASP A 161 -23.76 24.19 9.10
CA ASP A 161 -25.10 24.49 9.60
C ASP A 161 -25.09 24.75 11.11
N ARG A 162 -24.38 23.92 11.89
CA ARG A 162 -24.18 24.13 13.32
C ARG A 162 -23.48 25.45 13.63
N ALA A 163 -22.44 25.80 12.86
CA ALA A 163 -21.74 27.07 13.02
C ALA A 163 -22.64 28.28 12.71
N ARG A 164 -23.51 28.19 11.69
CA ARG A 164 -24.50 29.23 11.37
C ARG A 164 -25.56 29.37 12.45
N ALA A 165 -26.05 28.25 12.99
CA ALA A 165 -27.03 28.23 14.08
C ALA A 165 -26.47 28.88 15.36
N ASN A 166 -25.22 28.59 15.72
CA ASN A 166 -24.57 29.22 16.87
C ASN A 166 -24.46 30.74 16.72
N ARG A 167 -24.06 31.25 15.53
CA ARG A 167 -23.96 32.70 15.28
C ARG A 167 -25.32 33.42 15.39
N ARG A 168 -26.40 32.80 14.90
CA ARG A 168 -27.76 33.35 15.05
C ARG A 168 -28.21 33.43 16.51
N GLY A 169 -27.78 32.49 17.35
CA GLY A 169 -28.02 32.51 18.79
C GLY A 169 -27.27 33.63 19.50
N ASP A 170 -26.03 33.91 19.09
CA ASP A 170 -25.22 35.00 19.63
C ASP A 170 -25.80 36.38 19.28
N ASP A 171 -26.23 36.59 18.03
CA ASP A 171 -26.86 37.86 17.59
C ASP A 171 -28.21 38.11 18.30
N ALA A 172 -29.02 37.07 18.49
CA ALA A 172 -30.26 37.16 19.25
C ALA A 172 -30.01 37.42 20.76
N GLY A 173 -28.97 36.80 21.33
CA GLY A 173 -28.55 37.02 22.72
C GLY A 173 -27.88 38.38 22.97
N ILE A 174 -27.28 38.99 21.94
CA ILE A 174 -26.78 40.37 21.97
C ILE A 174 -27.95 41.35 21.85
N SER A 175 -28.88 41.14 20.91
CA SER A 175 -30.06 42.00 20.75
C SER A 175 -30.95 42.01 21.99
N ALA A 176 -31.14 40.85 22.65
CA ALA A 176 -31.89 40.78 23.90
C ALA A 176 -31.18 41.52 25.06
N ARG A 177 -29.85 41.47 25.14
CA ARG A 177 -29.08 42.23 26.15
C ARG A 177 -29.02 43.73 25.90
N VAL A 178 -29.15 44.16 24.64
CA VAL A 178 -29.20 45.59 24.29
C VAL A 178 -30.58 46.19 24.59
N ASP A 179 -31.65 45.39 24.50
CA ASP A 179 -33.02 45.84 24.81
C ASP A 179 -33.29 45.85 26.34
N ASP A 180 -32.67 44.94 27.10
CA ASP A 180 -32.76 44.89 28.59
C ASP A 180 -31.83 45.90 29.30
N GLY A 181 -31.17 46.83 28.59
CA GLY A 181 -30.04 47.59 29.13
C GLY A 181 -29.90 49.02 28.63
N VAL A 182 -30.97 49.81 28.56
CA VAL A 182 -30.86 51.28 28.40
C VAL A 182 -31.67 52.09 29.43
N ASP A 183 -32.31 51.45 30.40
CA ASP A 183 -32.85 52.17 31.57
C ASP A 183 -32.14 51.72 32.83
N GLU A 184 -31.14 52.51 33.26
CA GLU A 184 -31.08 53.11 34.60
C GLU A 184 -29.62 53.43 35.03
N ARG A 185 -29.37 54.73 35.25
CA ARG A 185 -28.26 55.34 36.01
C ARG A 185 -26.82 55.21 35.47
N LEU A 186 -26.49 56.16 34.59
CA LEU A 186 -25.18 56.83 34.68
C LEU A 186 -25.09 57.55 36.04
N GLU A 187 -24.54 56.88 37.06
CA GLU A 187 -24.09 57.57 38.28
C GLU A 187 -22.90 58.48 37.89
N PRO A 188 -22.99 59.82 38.04
CA PRO A 188 -21.97 60.75 37.55
C PRO A 188 -20.60 60.67 38.26
N ASP A 189 -20.45 59.85 39.30
CA ASP A 189 -19.33 59.97 40.25
C ASP A 189 -18.26 58.87 40.14
N LEU A 190 -18.26 58.05 39.08
CA LEU A 190 -17.22 57.02 38.90
C LEU A 190 -15.83 57.63 38.67
N PHE A 191 -15.75 58.71 37.89
CA PHE A 191 -14.50 59.44 37.66
C PHE A 191 -14.00 60.16 38.92
N ALA A 192 -14.93 60.63 39.77
CA ALA A 192 -14.59 61.25 41.06
C ALA A 192 -14.04 60.23 42.07
N LYS A 193 -14.58 58.99 42.08
CA LYS A 193 -14.06 57.90 42.91
C LYS A 193 -12.66 57.44 42.48
N LEU A 194 -12.41 57.33 41.17
CA LEU A 194 -11.13 56.89 40.62
C LEU A 194 -10.00 57.91 40.87
N LEU A 195 -10.32 59.21 40.86
CA LEU A 195 -9.38 60.28 41.20
C LEU A 195 -9.12 60.38 42.71
N ALA A 196 -10.09 60.03 43.56
CA ALA A 196 -9.90 60.00 45.01
C ALA A 196 -9.01 58.83 45.47
N GLU A 197 -8.97 57.73 44.70
CA GLU A 197 -8.21 56.52 45.03
C GLU A 197 -6.76 56.57 44.50
N SER A 198 -6.46 57.47 43.56
CA SER A 198 -5.11 57.71 43.01
C SER A 198 -4.22 58.63 43.88
N GLY A 199 -4.72 59.10 45.02
CA GLY A 199 -4.18 60.25 45.73
C GLY A 199 -3.54 60.03 47.10
N ARG A 200 -3.26 58.79 47.54
CA ARG A 200 -2.53 58.54 48.80
C ARG A 200 -1.61 57.31 48.73
N ASP A 201 -0.36 57.60 49.08
CA ASP A 201 0.73 56.69 49.48
C ASP A 201 1.35 55.87 48.33
N GLY A 202 2.64 55.93 48.02
CA GLY A 202 3.81 56.35 48.77
C GLY A 202 4.95 55.42 48.35
N ALA A 203 5.98 56.00 47.72
CA ALA A 203 7.34 55.53 47.47
C ALA A 203 7.74 54.07 47.83
N LEU A 204 8.40 53.40 46.88
CA LEU A 204 9.61 52.54 46.99
C LEU A 204 9.72 51.80 45.64
N GLY A 205 10.72 52.00 44.79
CA GLY A 205 12.15 51.88 45.03
C GLY A 205 12.71 50.97 43.93
N LEU A 206 13.30 51.57 42.90
CA LEU A 206 14.02 50.87 41.83
C LEU A 206 15.22 50.10 42.40
N ARG A 207 15.29 48.78 42.19
CA ARG A 207 16.52 48.09 41.75
C ARG A 207 16.21 46.71 41.16
N ALA A 208 16.99 46.38 40.14
CA ALA A 208 17.06 45.12 39.39
C ALA A 208 17.06 43.90 40.33
N ASP A 209 16.58 42.72 39.92
CA ASP A 209 17.43 41.70 39.27
C ASP A 209 16.58 40.59 38.58
N ASN A 210 17.12 40.02 37.50
CA ASN A 210 16.73 38.79 36.80
C ASN A 210 15.43 38.76 35.99
N ALA A 211 15.56 39.12 34.71
CA ALA A 211 14.70 38.59 33.66
C ALA A 211 15.08 37.13 33.35
N PRO A 212 14.16 36.16 33.38
CA PRO A 212 14.30 34.96 32.58
C PRO A 212 13.81 35.29 31.17
N THR A 213 14.73 35.20 30.20
CA THR A 213 14.43 35.07 28.77
C THR A 213 13.29 34.08 28.55
N PRO A 214 12.25 34.37 27.76
CA PRO A 214 11.32 33.34 27.34
C PRO A 214 12.06 32.41 26.38
N ALA A 215 12.47 31.24 26.89
CA ALA A 215 12.86 30.13 26.05
C ALA A 215 11.62 29.66 25.27
N ASN A 216 11.74 29.75 23.95
CA ASN A 216 10.80 29.29 22.95
C ASN A 216 10.34 27.84 23.24
N PRO A 217 9.03 27.52 23.29
CA PRO A 217 8.57 26.15 23.53
C PRO A 217 8.53 25.27 22.25
N GLU A 218 9.04 25.73 21.11
CA GLU A 218 9.04 24.97 19.86
C GLU A 218 10.39 24.33 19.52
N VAL A 219 10.94 23.47 20.39
CA VAL A 219 11.87 22.41 19.98
C VAL A 219 11.70 21.23 20.95
N GLY A 220 10.96 20.19 20.56
CA GLY A 220 10.64 19.16 21.55
C GLY A 220 9.87 17.94 21.08
N LEU A 221 10.14 17.42 19.88
CA LEU A 221 9.82 16.01 19.58
C LEU A 221 10.73 15.44 18.49
N ALA A 222 11.00 16.20 17.42
CA ALA A 222 11.85 15.75 16.31
C ALA A 222 13.31 15.49 16.74
N ASP A 223 13.93 16.40 17.52
CA ASP A 223 15.29 16.21 18.06
C ASP A 223 15.38 15.06 19.06
N ARG A 224 14.29 14.77 19.79
CA ARG A 224 14.24 13.64 20.74
C ARG A 224 14.06 12.30 20.03
N MET A 225 13.44 12.30 18.84
CA MET A 225 13.31 11.10 18.01
C MET A 225 14.56 10.84 17.16
N LEU A 226 15.26 11.89 16.70
CA LEU A 226 16.53 11.72 15.98
C LEU A 226 17.64 11.17 16.90
N GLY A 227 17.72 11.64 18.15
CA GLY A 227 18.69 11.12 19.13
C GLY A 227 18.41 9.69 19.61
N ALA A 228 17.17 9.20 19.48
CA ALA A 228 16.82 7.81 19.82
C ALA A 228 17.15 6.82 18.69
N LEU A 229 17.17 7.27 17.43
CA LEU A 229 17.50 6.43 16.27
C LEU A 229 19.01 6.28 16.03
N GLU A 230 19.84 7.18 16.54
CA GLU A 230 21.32 7.05 16.44
C GLU A 230 21.95 6.16 17.53
N ALA A 231 21.20 5.77 18.57
CA ALA A 231 21.72 4.92 19.65
C ALA A 231 21.54 3.40 19.42
N GLU A 232 20.83 2.98 18.38
CA GLU A 232 20.53 1.57 18.09
C GLU A 232 21.19 1.04 16.80
N GLY A 233 22.25 1.71 16.35
CA GLY A 233 23.05 1.32 15.18
C GLY A 233 24.44 0.80 15.56
N THR A 234 24.54 -0.29 16.32
CA THR A 234 25.79 -1.08 16.40
C THR A 234 25.62 -2.38 15.64
N ALA A 235 26.43 -2.49 14.59
CA ALA A 235 26.64 -3.60 13.67
C ALA A 235 26.28 -4.99 14.20
N ALA A 236 25.26 -5.60 13.60
CA ALA A 236 25.13 -7.06 13.57
C ALA A 236 25.92 -7.58 12.36
N ASP A 237 26.93 -8.39 12.67
CA ASP A 237 27.78 -9.12 11.75
C ASP A 237 26.96 -10.14 10.92
N PRO A 238 27.00 -10.10 9.57
CA PRO A 238 26.24 -11.03 8.72
C PRO A 238 26.68 -12.50 8.82
N ASP A 239 27.82 -12.83 9.43
CA ASP A 239 28.28 -14.22 9.59
C ASP A 239 27.75 -14.92 10.86
N ALA A 240 27.09 -14.20 11.78
CA ALA A 240 26.56 -14.76 13.03
C ALA A 240 25.16 -15.41 12.90
N VAL A 241 24.44 -15.14 11.81
CA VAL A 241 23.10 -15.72 11.58
C VAL A 241 23.17 -17.14 11.00
N ALA A 242 24.33 -17.54 10.45
CA ALA A 242 24.55 -18.88 9.88
C ALA A 242 24.83 -19.97 10.93
N LEU A 243 25.03 -19.63 12.22
CA LEU A 243 25.37 -20.59 13.28
C LEU A 243 24.23 -20.85 14.28
N ALA A 244 23.07 -20.21 14.12
CA ALA A 244 21.93 -20.38 15.04
C ALA A 244 20.78 -21.22 14.46
N LEU A 245 20.94 -21.81 13.27
CA LEU A 245 19.92 -22.62 12.57
C LEU A 245 20.33 -24.08 12.35
N ASP A 246 21.47 -24.52 12.89
CA ASP A 246 21.96 -25.91 12.79
C ASP A 246 21.59 -26.79 14.01
N ASP A 247 21.03 -26.20 15.08
CA ASP A 247 20.77 -26.90 16.35
C ASP A 247 19.32 -27.40 16.51
N GLN A 248 18.56 -27.51 15.41
CA GLN A 248 17.17 -28.02 15.40
C GLN A 248 16.91 -29.20 14.45
N LEU A 249 17.95 -29.87 13.94
CA LEU A 249 17.77 -31.14 13.24
C LEU A 249 17.87 -32.31 14.22
N PRO A 250 16.87 -33.21 14.34
CA PRO A 250 17.06 -34.47 15.04
C PRO A 250 18.09 -35.34 14.28
N PRO A 251 18.88 -36.17 14.99
CA PRO A 251 19.94 -36.95 14.37
C PRO A 251 19.38 -37.95 13.36
N VAL A 252 19.97 -37.96 12.16
CA VAL A 252 19.77 -39.02 11.16
C VAL A 252 20.41 -40.29 11.71
N THR A 253 19.58 -41.29 12.01
CA THR A 253 20.04 -42.66 12.19
C THR A 253 20.38 -43.22 10.81
N GLU A 254 21.67 -43.40 10.54
CA GLU A 254 22.12 -44.33 9.49
C GLU A 254 21.93 -45.75 10.02
N GLU A 255 21.08 -46.54 9.38
CA GLU A 255 21.17 -47.99 9.42
C GLU A 255 21.54 -48.52 8.03
N GLU A 256 22.57 -49.38 8.08
CA GLU A 256 23.17 -50.33 7.13
C GLU A 256 22.40 -50.73 5.86
#